data_AF-A0A949Z417-F1
#
_entry.id   AF-A0A949Z417-F1
#
_cell.length_a   1.000
_cell.length_b   1.000
_cell.length_c   1.000
_cell.angle_alpha   90.00
_cell.angle_beta   90.00
_cell.angle_gamma   90.00
#
_symmetry.space_group_name_H-M   'P 1'
#
loop_
_entity.id
_entity.type
_entity.pdbx_description
1 polymer ?
#
loop_
_entity_poly.entity_id
_entity_poly.type
_entity_poly.pdbx_seq_one_letter_code
_entity_poly.pdbx_strand_id
1 'polypeptide(L)'
;DLITLVSIGGWIRGTEVVTGLVLQNYSAEDARLLRQPALVSFLKSKLVLLPGKMQKDPLVQNVSRDLDGIQKMVSFPPDHVPSEGEVKDLNLAAAKLTKEIGASE
;
A
#
# COMPACT_ATOMS: atom_id res chain seq x y z
N ASP A 1 -6.63 11.60 -13.05
CA ASP A 1 -7.20 12.40 -11.96
C ASP A 1 -6.14 12.54 -10.88
N LEU A 2 -5.72 13.77 -10.58
CA LEU A 2 -4.66 14.03 -9.59
C LEU A 2 -5.09 13.56 -8.19
N ILE A 3 -6.39 13.68 -7.88
CA ILE A 3 -6.94 13.27 -6.59
C ILE A 3 -6.73 11.77 -6.37
N THR A 4 -6.95 10.94 -7.38
CA THR A 4 -6.66 9.50 -7.32
C THR A 4 -5.19 9.23 -6.98
N LEU A 5 -4.24 9.87 -7.67
CA LEU A 5 -2.81 9.65 -7.44
C LEU A 5 -2.37 10.11 -6.05
N VAL A 6 -2.84 11.28 -5.61
CA VAL A 6 -2.59 11.79 -4.24
C VAL A 6 -3.18 10.86 -3.18
N SER A 7 -4.39 10.34 -3.41
CA SER A 7 -5.04 9.40 -2.48
C SER A 7 -4.26 8.09 -2.34
N ILE A 8 -3.73 7.57 -3.46
CA ILE A 8 -2.89 6.36 -3.45
C ILE A 8 -1.57 6.62 -2.73
N GLY A 9 -0.88 7.73 -3.05
CA GLY A 9 0.35 8.11 -2.38
C GLY A 9 0.16 8.28 -0.86
N GLY A 10 -0.92 8.94 -0.46
CA GLY A 10 -1.30 9.11 0.94
C GLY A 10 -1.57 7.78 1.64
N TRP A 11 -2.26 6.84 0.98
CA TRP A 11 -2.49 5.52 1.54
C TRP A 11 -1.21 4.68 1.68
N ILE A 12 -0.33 4.70 0.67
CA ILE A 12 0.98 4.02 0.71
C ILE A 12 1.81 4.56 1.89
N ARG A 13 1.95 5.88 1.98
CA ARG A 13 2.71 6.52 3.06
C ARG A 13 2.09 6.26 4.43
N GLY A 14 0.76 6.31 4.53
CA GLY A 14 0.03 5.98 5.76
C GLY A 14 0.29 4.53 6.19
N THR A 15 0.30 3.59 5.25
CA THR A 15 0.60 2.18 5.53
C THR A 15 2.03 2.01 6.04
N GLU A 16 3.01 2.69 5.44
CA GLU A 16 4.39 2.69 5.92
C GLU A 16 4.49 3.21 7.36
N VAL A 17 3.86 4.34 7.66
CA VAL A 17 3.92 4.93 9.01
C VAL A 17 3.24 4.03 10.04
N VAL A 18 2.03 3.53 9.76
CA VAL A 18 1.27 2.69 10.69
C VAL A 18 2.00 1.37 10.96
N THR A 19 2.50 0.70 9.91
CA THR A 19 3.28 -0.54 10.10
C THR A 19 4.56 -0.30 10.89
N GLY A 20 5.22 0.84 10.70
CA GLY A 20 6.38 1.23 11.50
C GLY A 20 6.03 1.40 12.98
N LEU A 21 4.88 2.00 13.30
CA LEU A 21 4.40 2.12 14.68
C LEU A 21 4.06 0.76 15.30
N VAL A 22 3.40 -0.12 14.53
CA VAL A 22 3.13 -1.51 14.97
C VAL A 22 4.44 -2.23 15.27
N LEU A 23 5.48 -2.07 14.45
CA LEU A 23 6.78 -2.72 14.68
C LEU A 23 7.54 -2.20 15.90
N GLN A 24 7.33 -0.93 16.30
CA GLN A 24 8.00 -0.39 17.50
C GLN A 24 7.55 -1.09 18.78
N ASN A 25 6.27 -1.46 18.86
CA ASN A 25 5.69 -2.19 19.98
C ASN A 25 4.65 -3.17 19.45
N TYR A 26 5.13 -4.31 18.92
CA TYR A 26 4.26 -5.26 18.25
C TYR A 26 3.09 -5.71 19.12
N SER A 27 1.89 -5.50 18.58
CA SER A 27 0.61 -5.92 19.15
C SER A 27 -0.17 -6.71 18.12
N ALA A 28 -0.62 -7.90 18.51
CA ALA A 28 -1.49 -8.74 17.68
C ALA A 28 -2.83 -8.05 17.34
N GLU A 29 -3.31 -7.16 18.22
CA GLU A 29 -4.55 -6.41 17.99
C GLU A 29 -4.35 -5.35 16.90
N ASP A 30 -3.27 -4.57 16.99
CA ASP A 30 -2.97 -3.52 16.00
C ASP A 30 -2.60 -4.13 14.64
N ALA A 31 -1.88 -5.25 14.64
CA ALA A 31 -1.49 -5.97 13.44
C ALA A 31 -2.72 -6.48 12.65
N ARG A 32 -3.83 -6.85 13.32
CA ARG A 32 -5.09 -7.23 12.64
C ARG A 32 -5.70 -6.08 11.85
N LEU A 33 -5.51 -4.83 12.28
CA LEU A 33 -6.05 -3.64 11.61
C LEU A 33 -5.40 -3.36 10.25
N LEU A 34 -4.25 -3.98 9.97
CA LEU A 34 -3.57 -3.90 8.69
C LEU A 34 -4.33 -4.64 7.57
N ARG A 35 -5.33 -5.46 7.92
CA ARG A 35 -6.17 -6.18 6.97
C ARG A 35 -7.13 -5.25 6.22
N GLN A 36 -6.66 -4.64 5.14
CA GLN A 36 -7.43 -3.65 4.37
C GLN A 36 -7.62 -4.02 2.87
N PRO A 37 -8.03 -5.26 2.53
CA PRO A 37 -8.09 -5.71 1.14
C PRO A 37 -9.09 -4.91 0.28
N ALA A 38 -10.22 -4.49 0.88
CA ALA A 38 -11.25 -3.72 0.19
C ALA A 38 -10.77 -2.32 -0.20
N LEU A 39 -10.00 -1.66 0.68
CA LEU A 39 -9.47 -0.33 0.41
C LEU A 39 -8.45 -0.37 -0.74
N VAL A 40 -7.53 -1.35 -0.74
CA VAL A 40 -6.57 -1.50 -1.84
C VAL A 40 -7.26 -1.83 -3.16
N SER A 41 -8.27 -2.70 -3.12
CA SER A 41 -9.09 -3.01 -4.30
C SER A 41 -9.79 -1.76 -4.86
N PHE A 42 -10.36 -0.93 -4.00
CA PHE A 42 -10.96 0.34 -4.39
C PHE A 42 -9.94 1.29 -5.03
N LEU A 43 -8.78 1.49 -4.39
CA LEU A 43 -7.72 2.36 -4.93
C LEU A 43 -7.21 1.89 -6.29
N LYS A 44 -7.02 0.57 -6.46
CA LYS A 44 -6.67 -0.03 -7.75
C LYS A 44 -7.74 0.20 -8.82
N SER A 45 -9.02 0.07 -8.47
CA SER A 45 -10.10 0.34 -9.42
C SER A 45 -10.06 1.79 -9.94
N LYS A 46 -9.63 2.75 -9.10
CA LYS A 46 -9.47 4.15 -9.50
C LYS A 46 -8.26 4.38 -10.40
N LEU A 47 -7.17 3.63 -10.20
CA LEU A 47 -5.99 3.62 -11.08
C LEU A 47 -6.35 3.24 -12.53
N VAL A 48 -7.16 2.19 -12.70
CA VAL A 48 -7.60 1.71 -14.03
C VAL A 48 -8.52 2.70 -14.74
N LEU A 49 -9.17 3.60 -14.00
CA LEU A 49 -10.05 4.64 -14.54
C LEU A 49 -9.29 5.93 -14.90
N LEU A 50 -7.97 5.99 -14.70
CA LEU A 50 -7.18 7.15 -15.11
C LEU A 50 -7.20 7.32 -16.64
N PRO A 51 -7.07 8.54 -17.17
CA PRO A 51 -6.93 8.74 -18.61
C PRO A 51 -5.74 7.96 -19.18
N GLY A 52 -5.87 7.43 -20.41
CA GLY A 52 -4.84 6.56 -21.02
C GLY A 52 -3.44 7.16 -21.09
N LYS A 53 -3.31 8.50 -21.15
CA LYS A 53 -2.00 9.18 -21.05
C LYS A 53 -1.31 8.98 -19.70
N MET A 54 -2.07 8.96 -18.60
CA MET A 54 -1.56 8.72 -17.24
C MET A 54 -1.31 7.23 -17.00
N GLN A 55 -2.12 6.34 -17.56
CA GLN A 55 -1.89 4.89 -17.43
C GLN A 55 -0.61 4.42 -18.15
N LYS A 56 -0.14 5.17 -19.14
CA LYS A 56 1.11 4.91 -19.87
C LYS A 56 2.34 5.51 -19.20
N ASP A 57 2.13 6.29 -18.13
CA ASP A 57 3.24 6.83 -17.35
C ASP A 57 3.98 5.67 -16.63
N PRO A 58 5.31 5.55 -16.80
CA PRO A 58 6.08 4.47 -16.20
C PRO A 58 5.96 4.39 -14.67
N LEU A 59 5.87 5.53 -13.99
CA LEU A 59 5.70 5.57 -12.54
C LEU A 59 4.33 5.00 -12.15
N VAL A 60 3.28 5.39 -12.86
CA VAL A 60 1.91 4.88 -12.60
C VAL A 60 1.84 3.37 -12.81
N GLN A 61 2.50 2.83 -13.83
CA GLN A 61 2.57 1.39 -14.06
C GLN A 61 3.35 0.65 -12.96
N ASN A 62 4.48 1.20 -12.53
CA ASN A 62 5.28 0.63 -11.44
C ASN A 62 4.50 0.62 -10.13
N VAL A 63 3.88 1.75 -9.77
CA VAL A 63 3.02 1.86 -8.58
C VAL A 63 1.86 0.87 -8.66
N SER A 64 1.20 0.73 -9.81
CA SER A 64 0.10 -0.23 -9.97
C SER A 64 0.56 -1.68 -9.73
N ARG A 65 1.71 -2.08 -10.27
CA ARG A 65 2.26 -3.42 -10.08
C ARG A 65 2.65 -3.66 -8.62
N ASP A 66 3.32 -2.71 -7.99
CA ASP A 66 3.82 -2.87 -6.64
C ASP A 66 2.66 -2.82 -5.62
N LEU A 67 1.59 -2.07 -5.92
CA LEU A 67 0.33 -2.08 -5.18
C LEU A 67 -0.38 -3.44 -5.24
N ASP A 68 -0.22 -4.23 -6.31
CA ASP A 68 -0.70 -5.62 -6.35
C ASP A 68 0.01 -6.52 -5.35
N GLY A 69 1.31 -6.27 -5.12
CA GLY A 69 2.11 -6.96 -4.11
C GLY A 69 1.60 -6.65 -2.70
N ILE A 70 1.43 -5.36 -2.40
CA ILE A 70 0.89 -4.90 -1.13
C ILE A 70 -0.53 -5.43 -0.90
N GLN A 71 -1.38 -5.45 -1.94
CA GLN A 71 -2.73 -5.99 -1.83
C GLN A 71 -2.71 -7.41 -1.26
N LYS A 72 -1.82 -8.27 -1.76
CA LYS A 72 -1.70 -9.66 -1.28
C LYS A 72 -1.29 -9.71 0.18
N MET A 73 -0.36 -8.86 0.60
CA MET A 73 0.12 -8.77 1.98
C MET A 73 -0.97 -8.34 2.96
N VAL A 74 -1.94 -7.51 2.53
CA VAL A 74 -3.06 -7.08 3.37
C VAL A 74 -4.34 -7.91 3.18
N SER A 75 -4.31 -8.91 2.28
CA SER A 75 -5.45 -9.78 1.94
C SER A 75 -5.35 -11.15 2.61
N PHE A 76 -5.15 -11.17 3.91
CA PHE A 76 -5.16 -12.40 4.70
C PHE A 76 -6.56 -12.73 5.26
N PRO A 77 -6.80 -14.00 5.68
CA PRO A 77 -8.04 -14.40 6.32
C PRO A 77 -8.39 -13.57 7.57
N PRO A 78 -9.67 -13.35 7.92
CA PRO A 78 -10.06 -12.56 9.09
C PRO A 78 -9.53 -13.07 10.44
N ASP A 79 -9.28 -14.37 10.52
CA ASP A 79 -8.74 -15.09 11.67
C ASP A 79 -7.21 -15.09 11.73
N HIS A 80 -6.53 -14.73 10.63
CA HIS A 80 -5.08 -14.60 10.59
C HIS A 80 -4.63 -13.32 11.29
N VAL A 81 -3.61 -13.46 12.13
CA VAL A 81 -2.88 -12.34 12.72
C VAL A 81 -1.53 -12.27 12.03
N PRO A 82 -1.21 -11.19 11.30
CA PRO A 82 0.08 -11.08 10.65
C PRO A 82 1.16 -10.99 11.71
N SER A 83 2.17 -11.86 11.60
CA SER A 83 3.36 -11.87 12.44
C SER A 83 4.18 -10.59 12.30
N GLU A 84 5.06 -10.32 13.26
CA GLU A 84 5.99 -9.18 13.19
C GLU A 84 6.82 -9.18 11.88
N GLY A 85 7.20 -10.37 11.39
CA GLY A 85 7.88 -10.52 10.10
C GLY A 85 7.01 -10.09 8.92
N GLU A 86 5.74 -10.50 8.88
CA GLU A 86 4.80 -10.07 7.83
C GLU A 86 4.52 -8.56 7.88
N VAL A 87 4.43 -7.97 9.09
CA VAL A 87 4.29 -6.52 9.26
C VAL A 87 5.55 -5.79 8.77
N LYS A 88 6.74 -6.35 9.03
CA LYS A 88 8.01 -5.81 8.54
C LYS A 88 8.11 -5.84 7.02
N ASP A 89 7.70 -6.93 6.39
CA ASP A 89 7.69 -7.04 4.94
C ASP A 89 6.72 -6.04 4.30
N LEU A 90 5.54 -5.84 4.90
CA LEU A 90 4.59 -4.83 4.47
C LEU A 90 5.15 -3.41 4.63
N ASN A 91 5.82 -3.11 5.75
CA ASN A 91 6.48 -1.83 5.97
C ASN A 91 7.53 -1.54 4.90
N LEU A 92 8.41 -2.51 4.63
CA LEU A 92 9.47 -2.38 3.63
C LEU A 92 8.90 -2.19 2.22
N ALA A 93 7.84 -2.93 1.87
CA ALA A 93 7.14 -2.75 0.61
C ALA A 93 6.58 -1.32 0.49
N ALA A 94 5.84 -0.84 1.49
CA ALA A 94 5.29 0.51 1.48
C ALA A 94 6.39 1.60 1.42
N ALA A 95 7.46 1.47 2.20
CA ALA A 95 8.61 2.38 2.19
C ALA A 95 9.31 2.45 0.83
N LYS A 96 9.43 1.31 0.14
CA LYS A 96 9.98 1.24 -1.22
C LYS A 96 9.12 2.08 -2.18
N LEU A 97 7.79 1.89 -2.19
CA LEU A 97 6.92 2.68 -3.07
C LEU A 97 6.93 4.17 -2.72
N THR A 98 6.89 4.54 -1.43
CA THR A 98 6.99 5.94 -1.00
C THR A 98 8.24 6.59 -1.59
N LYS A 99 9.39 5.90 -1.50
CA LYS A 99 10.65 6.40 -2.03
C LYS A 99 10.65 6.52 -3.55
N GLU A 100 10.07 5.57 -4.27
CA GLU A 100 9.94 5.64 -5.73
C GLU A 100 9.07 6.82 -6.19
N ILE A 101 7.98 7.08 -5.46
CA ILE A 101 7.10 8.23 -5.73
C ILE A 101 7.84 9.55 -5.46
N GLY A 102 8.51 9.68 -4.31
CA GLY A 102 9.22 10.91 -3.93
C GLY A 102 10.54 11.14 -4.69
N ALA A 103 11.17 10.10 -5.24
CA ALA A 103 12.35 10.23 -6.09
C ALA A 103 12.01 10.66 -7.53
N SER A 104 10.71 10.75 -7.86
CA SER A 104 10.21 11.22 -9.15
C SER A 104 9.86 12.72 -9.14
N GLU A 105 10.09 13.41 -8.01
CA GLU A 105 10.06 14.88 -7.88
C GLU A 105 11.43 15.49 -8.25
#